data_AF-A0A811R616-F1
#
_entry.id   AF-A0A811R616-F1
#
_cell.length_a   1.000
_cell.length_b   1.000
_cell.length_c   1.000
_cell.angle_alpha   90.00
_cell.angle_beta   90.00
_cell.angle_gamma   90.00
#
_symmetry.space_group_name_H-M   'P 1'
#
loop_
_entity.id
_entity.type
_entity.pdbx_description
1 polymer ?
#
loop_
_entity_poly.entity_id
_entity_poly.type
_entity_poly.pdbx_seq_one_letter_code
_entity_poly.pdbx_strand_id
1 'polypeptide(L)'
;MANHGAAAIFLISSLLVAVALSGVDARLTAVRHNAAAALRGAKVNTRLTVRRDANGGYVLEKAAPVPELTCNKVHGVQAGETCSSMAQGSGLSQDDFLGFNPNINCEKIFIGQWVCLEATSA
;
A
#
# COMPACT_ATOMS: atom_id res chain seq x y z
N MET A 1 35.30 71.95 20.10
CA MET A 1 35.70 70.68 20.74
C MET A 1 34.96 69.56 20.03
N ALA A 2 35.71 68.70 19.34
CA ALA A 2 35.19 67.63 18.51
C ALA A 2 34.67 66.47 19.37
N ASN A 3 33.60 65.84 18.90
CA ASN A 3 33.27 64.45 19.20
C ASN A 3 32.26 64.00 18.15
N HIS A 4 32.78 63.30 17.13
CA HIS A 4 31.98 62.53 16.18
C HIS A 4 31.65 61.18 16.82
N GLY A 5 30.36 60.83 16.89
CA GLY A 5 29.89 59.60 17.53
C GLY A 5 28.70 58.97 16.81
N ALA A 6 29.00 58.38 15.65
CA ALA A 6 28.32 57.28 14.96
C ALA A 6 26.78 57.30 14.82
N ALA A 7 26.38 57.54 13.57
CA ALA A 7 25.11 57.18 12.99
C ALA A 7 24.92 55.64 12.89
N ALA A 8 23.67 55.26 12.68
CA ALA A 8 23.19 54.02 12.08
C ALA A 8 23.26 52.74 12.94
N ILE A 9 22.16 52.57 13.67
CA ILE A 9 21.44 51.31 13.89
C ILE A 9 21.44 50.48 12.58
N PHE A 10 21.45 49.14 12.71
CA PHE A 10 21.40 48.08 11.67
C PHE A 10 22.75 47.45 11.27
N LEU A 11 23.37 46.75 12.21
CA LEU A 11 24.08 45.50 11.88
C LEU A 11 23.41 44.36 12.64
N ILE A 12 22.59 43.62 11.90
CA ILE A 12 21.95 42.38 12.31
C ILE A 12 23.07 41.33 12.33
N SER A 13 23.80 41.23 13.44
CA SER A 13 24.77 40.16 13.63
C SER A 13 24.04 38.83 13.76
N SER A 14 24.01 38.15 12.63
CA SER A 14 23.81 36.72 12.43
C SER A 14 24.36 35.89 13.59
N LEU A 15 23.48 35.52 14.52
CA LEU A 15 23.66 34.34 15.34
C LEU A 15 22.43 33.45 15.17
N LEU A 16 22.30 32.94 13.94
CA LEU A 16 21.59 31.69 13.68
C LEU A 16 22.33 30.60 14.46
N VAL A 17 21.88 30.36 15.69
CA VAL A 17 22.17 29.11 16.39
C VAL A 17 21.44 28.03 15.60
N ALA A 18 22.14 27.48 14.60
CA ALA A 18 21.75 26.25 13.95
C ALA A 18 21.99 25.11 14.95
N VAL A 19 21.02 24.87 15.84
CA VAL A 19 20.86 23.57 16.46
C VAL A 19 20.40 22.63 15.35
N ALA A 20 21.38 22.08 14.62
CA ALA A 20 21.15 20.94 13.75
C ALA A 20 20.95 19.72 14.67
N LEU A 21 19.68 19.48 15.03
CA LEU A 21 19.26 18.19 15.55
C LEU A 21 19.69 17.12 14.53
N SER A 22 20.62 16.29 14.99
CA SER A 22 20.81 14.87 14.68
C SER A 22 20.11 14.35 13.41
N GLY A 23 20.89 13.75 12.50
CA GLY A 23 20.54 13.23 11.18
C GLY A 23 19.43 12.16 11.06
N VAL A 24 18.50 12.09 12.00
CA VAL A 24 17.22 11.39 11.89
C VAL A 24 16.25 12.20 11.01
N ASP A 25 16.27 13.53 11.09
CA ASP A 25 15.32 14.40 10.36
C ASP A 25 15.57 14.49 8.86
N ALA A 26 16.83 14.51 8.41
CA ALA A 26 17.15 14.53 6.98
C ALA A 26 16.72 13.21 6.28
N ARG A 27 16.82 12.07 6.98
CA ARG A 27 16.38 10.77 6.46
C ARG A 27 14.87 10.65 6.38
N LEU A 28 14.15 11.15 7.39
CA LEU A 28 12.68 11.18 7.35
C LEU A 28 12.14 12.14 6.27
N THR A 29 12.82 13.28 6.07
CA THR A 29 12.46 14.28 5.07
C THR A 29 12.73 13.79 3.64
N ALA A 30 13.82 13.05 3.39
CA ALA A 30 14.10 12.46 2.08
C ALA A 30 13.10 11.35 1.68
N VAL A 31 12.67 10.51 2.63
CA VAL A 31 11.63 9.49 2.40
C VAL A 31 10.29 10.16 2.04
N ARG A 32 9.95 11.30 2.66
CA ARG A 32 8.72 12.06 2.40
C ARG A 32 8.64 12.67 1.00
N HIS A 33 9.76 13.16 0.43
CA HIS A 33 9.74 13.78 -0.91
C HIS A 33 9.58 12.73 -2.04
N ASN A 34 10.10 11.52 -1.84
CA ASN A 34 10.05 10.46 -2.85
C ASN A 34 8.69 9.75 -2.89
N ALA A 35 7.99 9.65 -1.76
CA ALA A 35 6.65 9.07 -1.70
C ALA A 35 5.58 9.96 -2.36
N ALA A 36 5.69 11.28 -2.22
CA ALA A 36 4.74 12.23 -2.81
C ALA A 36 4.80 12.29 -4.34
N ALA A 37 5.97 12.01 -4.95
CA ALA A 37 6.10 11.96 -6.41
C ALA A 37 5.44 10.71 -7.03
N ALA A 38 5.50 9.57 -6.34
CA ALA A 38 4.90 8.30 -6.79
C ALA A 38 3.35 8.31 -6.81
N LEU A 39 2.73 9.24 -6.09
CA LEU A 39 1.26 9.31 -5.93
C LEU A 39 0.60 10.48 -6.67
N ARG A 40 1.38 11.38 -7.31
CA ARG A 40 0.81 12.47 -8.12
C ARG A 40 0.07 11.86 -9.33
N GLY A 41 -1.26 11.87 -9.27
CA GLY A 41 -2.13 11.30 -10.30
C GLY A 41 -2.58 9.85 -10.05
N ALA A 42 -2.18 9.23 -8.94
CA ALA A 42 -2.74 7.93 -8.55
C ALA A 42 -4.23 8.10 -8.16
N LYS A 43 -5.12 7.28 -8.75
CA LYS A 43 -6.53 7.22 -8.34
C LYS A 43 -6.59 6.80 -6.87
N VAL A 44 -7.54 7.35 -6.12
CA VAL A 44 -7.74 7.08 -4.67
C VAL A 44 -7.92 5.60 -4.30
N ASN A 45 -8.17 4.72 -5.28
CA ASN A 45 -8.28 3.26 -5.09
C ASN A 45 -7.24 2.46 -5.90
N THR A 46 -6.08 3.05 -6.21
CA THR A 46 -5.03 2.34 -6.95
C THR A 46 -4.36 1.34 -6.02
N ARG A 47 -4.45 0.05 -6.35
CA ARG A 47 -3.67 -0.99 -5.66
C ARG A 47 -2.18 -0.74 -5.94
N LEU A 48 -1.39 -0.69 -4.89
CA LEU A 48 0.06 -0.55 -4.97
C LEU A 48 0.71 -1.83 -4.49
N THR A 49 1.79 -2.24 -5.15
CA THR A 49 2.69 -3.28 -4.67
C THR A 49 3.92 -2.62 -4.06
N VAL A 50 4.37 -3.15 -2.94
CA VAL A 50 5.63 -2.71 -2.31
C VAL A 50 6.72 -3.68 -2.71
N ARG A 51 7.81 -3.18 -3.30
CA ARG A 51 9.00 -3.98 -3.59
C ARG A 51 10.20 -3.39 -2.86
N ARG A 52 11.18 -4.23 -2.53
CA ARG A 52 12.47 -3.78 -2.01
C ARG A 52 13.41 -3.53 -3.19
N ASP A 53 14.09 -2.39 -3.22
CA ASP A 53 15.09 -2.09 -4.23
C ASP A 53 16.47 -2.68 -3.88
N ALA A 54 17.41 -2.59 -4.83
CA ALA A 54 18.77 -3.10 -4.69
C ALA A 54 19.59 -2.40 -3.57
N ASN A 55 19.15 -1.22 -3.13
CA ASN A 55 19.80 -0.43 -2.09
C ASN A 55 19.13 -0.61 -0.72
N GLY A 56 18.14 -1.50 -0.61
CA GLY A 56 17.40 -1.77 0.62
C GLY A 56 16.26 -0.78 0.91
N GLY A 57 15.90 0.09 -0.04
CA GLY A 57 14.73 0.96 0.02
C GLY A 57 13.43 0.24 -0.34
N TYR A 58 12.29 0.86 -0.03
CA TYR A 58 10.96 0.41 -0.44
C TYR A 58 10.45 1.27 -1.59
N VAL A 59 10.07 0.63 -2.69
CA VAL A 59 9.44 1.28 -3.85
C VAL A 59 7.96 0.90 -3.91
N LEU A 60 7.12 1.89 -4.21
CA LEU A 60 5.69 1.71 -4.43
C LEU A 60 5.45 1.68 -5.94
N GLU A 61 4.99 0.55 -6.45
CA GLU A 61 4.66 0.37 -7.85
C GLU A 61 3.16 0.22 -8.02
N LYS A 62 2.64 0.65 -9.17
CA LYS A 62 1.24 0.39 -9.52
C LYS A 62 1.07 -1.12 -9.69
N ALA A 63 0.18 -1.73 -8.91
CA ALA A 63 -0.18 -3.12 -9.10
C ALA A 63 -0.84 -3.30 -10.46
N ALA A 64 -0.60 -4.46 -11.08
CA ALA A 64 -1.38 -4.85 -12.25
C ALA A 64 -2.88 -4.81 -11.89
N PRO A 65 -3.75 -4.37 -12.82
CA PRO A 65 -5.19 -4.48 -12.64
C PRO A 65 -5.56 -5.94 -12.32
N VAL A 66 -6.38 -6.16 -11.30
CA VAL A 66 -6.99 -7.48 -11.11
C VAL A 66 -8.05 -7.61 -12.20
N PRO A 67 -7.98 -8.63 -13.06
CA PRO A 67 -8.98 -8.81 -14.10
C PRO A 67 -10.36 -8.97 -13.47
N GLU A 68 -11.38 -8.42 -14.11
CA GLU A 68 -12.75 -8.73 -13.72
C GLU A 68 -13.02 -10.22 -13.97
N LEU A 69 -13.57 -10.90 -12.97
CA LEU A 69 -13.86 -12.33 -13.04
C LEU A 69 -15.36 -12.56 -13.23
N THR A 70 -15.71 -13.43 -14.17
CA THR A 70 -17.07 -13.98 -14.30
C THR A 70 -17.10 -15.35 -13.66
N CYS A 71 -18.03 -15.57 -12.72
CA CYS A 71 -18.20 -16.90 -12.13
C CYS A 71 -18.99 -17.82 -13.07
N ASN A 72 -18.36 -18.93 -13.47
CA ASN A 72 -18.94 -19.91 -14.39
C ASN A 72 -19.59 -21.08 -13.65
N LYS A 73 -19.11 -21.38 -12.43
CA LYS A 73 -19.66 -22.45 -11.59
C LYS A 73 -19.89 -21.97 -10.16
N VAL A 74 -21.16 -21.80 -9.81
CA VAL A 74 -21.59 -21.45 -8.45
C VAL A 74 -21.92 -22.74 -7.68
N HIS A 75 -21.48 -22.81 -6.43
CA HIS A 75 -21.73 -23.92 -5.51
C HIS A 75 -22.25 -23.41 -4.18
N GLY A 76 -23.25 -24.09 -3.63
CA GLY A 76 -23.72 -23.83 -2.27
C GLY A 76 -22.99 -24.76 -1.33
N VAL A 77 -22.31 -24.22 -0.31
CA VAL A 77 -21.55 -25.03 0.65
C VAL A 77 -22.44 -26.09 1.31
N GLN A 78 -21.96 -27.33 1.36
CA GLN A 78 -22.63 -28.47 1.96
C GLN A 78 -22.12 -28.75 3.38
N ALA A 79 -22.84 -29.60 4.11
CA ALA A 79 -22.44 -30.00 5.45
C ALA A 79 -21.06 -30.70 5.44
N GLY A 80 -20.15 -30.24 6.29
CA GLY A 80 -18.81 -30.79 6.42
C GLY A 80 -17.78 -30.26 5.41
N GLU A 81 -18.18 -29.38 4.49
CA GLU A 81 -17.24 -28.74 3.56
C GLU A 81 -16.47 -27.59 4.22
N THR A 82 -15.22 -27.44 3.80
CA THR A 82 -14.34 -26.30 4.14
C THR A 82 -13.91 -25.62 2.85
N CYS A 83 -13.37 -24.40 2.93
CA CYS A 83 -12.74 -23.78 1.75
C CYS A 83 -11.70 -24.70 1.10
N SER A 84 -10.89 -25.38 1.90
CA SER A 84 -9.83 -26.26 1.41
C SER A 84 -10.39 -27.47 0.67
N SER A 85 -11.42 -28.13 1.21
CA SER A 85 -12.03 -29.30 0.56
C SER A 85 -12.74 -28.93 -0.74
N MET A 86 -13.43 -27.79 -0.79
CA MET A 86 -14.09 -27.31 -2.02
C MET A 86 -13.09 -26.88 -3.09
N ALA A 87 -12.01 -26.19 -2.69
CA ALA A 87 -10.92 -25.83 -3.60
C ALA A 87 -10.28 -27.07 -4.21
N GLN A 88 -9.85 -28.02 -3.38
CA GLN A 88 -9.24 -29.28 -3.81
C GLN A 88 -10.19 -30.10 -4.69
N GLY A 89 -11.46 -30.23 -4.29
CA GLY A 89 -12.49 -30.94 -5.07
C GLY A 89 -12.77 -30.31 -6.43
N SER A 90 -12.42 -29.03 -6.62
CA SER A 90 -12.54 -28.30 -7.88
C SER A 90 -11.21 -28.17 -8.64
N GLY A 91 -10.13 -28.77 -8.14
CA GLY A 91 -8.80 -28.67 -8.73
C GLY A 91 -8.14 -27.29 -8.59
N LEU A 92 -8.60 -26.47 -7.64
CA LEU A 92 -8.06 -25.13 -7.36
C LEU A 92 -7.02 -25.16 -6.24
N SER A 93 -6.05 -24.25 -6.30
CA SER A 93 -5.28 -23.89 -5.12
C SER A 93 -6.17 -23.10 -4.13
N GLN A 94 -5.75 -23.03 -2.86
CA GLN A 94 -6.45 -22.22 -1.87
C GLN A 94 -6.48 -20.74 -2.26
N ASP A 95 -5.41 -20.25 -2.88
CA ASP A 95 -5.26 -18.86 -3.31
C ASP A 95 -6.18 -18.56 -4.51
N ASP A 96 -6.31 -19.48 -5.47
CA ASP A 96 -7.24 -19.31 -6.60
C ASP A 96 -8.69 -19.30 -6.12
N PHE A 97 -9.05 -20.22 -5.22
CA PHE A 97 -10.38 -20.25 -4.61
C PHE A 97 -10.70 -18.92 -3.90
N LEU A 98 -9.77 -18.37 -3.12
CA LEU A 98 -9.95 -17.08 -2.46
C LEU A 98 -9.93 -15.89 -3.45
N GLY A 99 -9.19 -16.02 -4.54
CA GLY A 99 -9.20 -15.06 -5.65
C GLY A 99 -10.57 -14.97 -6.32
N PHE A 100 -11.25 -16.10 -6.49
CA PHE A 100 -12.62 -16.14 -7.03
C PHE A 100 -13.67 -15.66 -6.02
N ASN A 101 -13.34 -15.72 -4.73
CA ASN A 101 -14.25 -15.46 -3.62
C ASN A 101 -13.70 -14.45 -2.60
N PRO A 102 -13.38 -13.21 -3.01
CA PRO A 102 -12.68 -12.24 -2.16
C PRO A 102 -13.47 -11.80 -0.92
N ASN A 103 -14.77 -12.10 -0.86
CA ASN A 103 -15.67 -11.76 0.25
C ASN A 103 -15.82 -12.90 1.28
N ILE A 104 -15.18 -14.06 1.07
CA ILE A 104 -15.31 -15.21 1.98
C ILE A 104 -14.32 -15.12 3.14
N ASN A 105 -14.82 -15.41 4.34
CA ASN A 105 -13.99 -15.80 5.48
C ASN A 105 -14.13 -17.31 5.70
N CYS A 106 -13.05 -18.05 5.47
CA CYS A 106 -13.04 -19.51 5.57
C CYS A 106 -13.27 -20.06 6.98
N GLU A 107 -13.01 -19.27 8.02
CA GLU A 107 -13.29 -19.65 9.41
C GLU A 107 -14.77 -19.51 9.78
N LYS A 108 -15.55 -18.79 8.96
CA LYS A 108 -16.96 -18.47 9.22
C LYS A 108 -17.89 -18.92 8.09
N ILE A 109 -17.43 -19.86 7.26
CA ILE A 109 -18.22 -20.40 6.17
C ILE A 109 -19.38 -21.23 6.72
N PHE A 110 -20.53 -21.19 6.05
CA PHE A 110 -21.74 -21.87 6.50
C PHE A 110 -22.46 -22.59 5.36
N ILE A 111 -23.24 -23.60 5.71
CA ILE A 111 -24.03 -24.40 4.78
C ILE A 111 -25.00 -23.49 4.01
N GLY A 112 -25.02 -23.62 2.69
CA GLY A 112 -25.83 -22.81 1.79
C GLY A 112 -25.21 -21.49 1.37
N GLN A 113 -24.02 -21.13 1.87
CA GLN A 113 -23.27 -19.98 1.36
C GLN A 113 -22.87 -20.23 -0.10
N TRP A 114 -23.09 -19.26 -0.98
CA TRP A 114 -22.68 -19.34 -2.38
C TRP A 114 -21.19 -19.03 -2.53
N VAL A 115 -20.49 -19.92 -3.24
CA VAL A 115 -19.08 -19.78 -3.60
C VAL A 115 -18.89 -20.04 -5.09
N CYS A 116 -17.86 -19.46 -5.67
CA CYS A 116 -17.45 -19.70 -7.04
C CYS A 116 -16.34 -20.76 -7.10
N LEU A 117 -16.54 -21.80 -7.90
CA LEU A 117 -15.58 -22.90 -8.09
C LEU A 117 -14.88 -22.88 -9.45
N GLU A 118 -15.33 -22.02 -10.36
CA GLU A 118 -14.72 -21.82 -11.67
C GLU A 118 -15.02 -20.41 -12.15
N ALA A 119 -13.99 -19.67 -12.58
CA ALA A 119 -14.14 -18.32 -13.09
C ALA A 119 -13.28 -18.09 -14.34
N THR A 120 -13.73 -17.18 -15.21
CA THR A 120 -12.98 -16.68 -16.36
C THR A 120 -12.69 -15.20 -16.16
N SER A 121 -11.47 -14.77 -16.53
CA SER A 121 -11.14 -13.35 -16.65
C SER A 121 -11.78 -12.77 -17.91
N ALA A 122 -12.41 -11.61 -17.78
CA ALA A 122 -12.85 -10.80 -18.91
C ALA A 122 -11.66 -10.27 -19.74
#